data_AF-A0A662XTA5-F1
#
_entry.id   AF-A0A662XTA5-F1
#
_cell.length_a   1.000
_cell.length_b   1.000
_cell.length_c   1.000
_cell.angle_alpha   90.00
_cell.angle_beta   90.00
_cell.angle_gamma   90.00
#
_symmetry.space_group_name_H-M   'P 1'
#
loop_
_entity.id
_entity.type
_entity.pdbx_description
1 polymer ?
#
loop_
_entity_poly.entity_id
_entity_poly.type
_entity_poly.pdbx_seq_one_letter_code
_entity_poly.pdbx_strand_id
1 'polypeptide(L)'
;MHVASRSITAFFFDSVGDDKSEYKICAIKRRQGAGTGYSNLLDHLRDKHPDYQKTYSDYNAQSPGSFERYGFLDAHARQIFQWMRWVVMRNHVLAEVGNPLTREMSRLDPVSSKTLLKYMNKEVSMIKYLVGDNCSTNRSIATKMGTPLVGCASRRFNLAVQRILTNHESLLDEDNNLKVQLRHHNNSAELAKYTPLRPVKMNVTPWSSVYDMLARYLRIRYAAKKIAAVEDYVPRAARHRQIEKLFTDLKVLHSVTVALQSDKRTLADVRVLFDSVPGHWQLPAIDLQDCAHPGV
;
A
#
# COMPACT_ATOMS: atom_id res chain seq x y z
N MET A 1 4.39 -31.94 -8.15
CA MET A 1 2.94 -31.67 -8.09
C MET A 1 2.62 -30.70 -9.21
N HIS A 2 1.83 -31.10 -10.21
CA HIS A 2 1.56 -30.25 -11.37
C HIS A 2 0.62 -29.12 -10.94
N VAL A 3 1.17 -27.91 -10.77
CA VAL A 3 0.38 -26.74 -10.40
C VAL A 3 -0.37 -26.24 -11.63
N ALA A 4 -1.69 -26.10 -11.53
CA ALA A 4 -2.50 -25.60 -12.63
C ALA A 4 -2.14 -24.15 -12.96
N SER A 5 -1.83 -23.86 -14.24
CA SER A 5 -1.45 -22.52 -14.73
C SER A 5 -2.45 -21.44 -14.32
N ARG A 6 -3.74 -21.78 -14.28
CA ARG A 6 -4.83 -20.91 -13.82
C ARG A 6 -4.60 -20.38 -12.40
N SER A 7 -4.15 -21.23 -11.47
CA SER A 7 -3.97 -20.88 -10.07
C SER A 7 -2.78 -19.93 -9.87
N ILE A 8 -1.71 -20.13 -10.62
CA ILE A 8 -0.54 -19.23 -10.63
C ILE A 8 -0.94 -17.87 -11.21
N THR A 9 -1.66 -17.85 -12.33
CA THR A 9 -2.08 -16.58 -12.94
C THR A 9 -3.08 -15.82 -12.08
N ALA A 10 -4.01 -16.49 -11.38
CA ALA A 10 -4.94 -15.84 -10.47
C ALA A 10 -4.25 -15.23 -9.23
N PHE A 11 -3.14 -15.83 -8.79
CA PHE A 11 -2.33 -15.28 -7.72
C PHE A 11 -1.68 -13.96 -8.15
N PHE A 12 -1.12 -13.90 -9.35
CA PHE A 12 -0.27 -12.81 -9.82
C PHE A 12 -0.97 -11.69 -10.62
N PHE A 13 -2.15 -11.94 -11.18
CA PHE A 13 -2.84 -10.99 -12.08
C PHE A 13 -4.26 -10.67 -11.61
N ASP A 14 -4.68 -9.43 -11.81
CA ASP A 14 -6.08 -8.99 -11.69
C ASP A 14 -6.73 -8.93 -13.07
N SER A 15 -7.98 -9.37 -13.16
CA SER A 15 -8.80 -9.19 -14.37
C SER A 15 -9.30 -7.76 -14.41
N VAL A 16 -8.85 -6.99 -15.40
CA VAL A 16 -9.24 -5.60 -15.62
C VAL A 16 -10.03 -5.61 -16.92
N GLY A 17 -11.35 -5.54 -16.84
CA GLY A 17 -12.28 -5.75 -17.97
C GLY A 17 -11.85 -5.18 -19.33
N ASP A 18 -12.43 -5.74 -20.40
CA ASP A 18 -12.01 -5.67 -21.82
C ASP A 18 -10.75 -6.46 -22.16
N ASP A 19 -10.82 -7.80 -22.04
CA ASP A 19 -9.79 -8.72 -22.53
C ASP A 19 -8.36 -8.33 -22.08
N LYS A 20 -8.22 -7.86 -20.84
CA LYS A 20 -6.96 -7.38 -20.28
C LYS A 20 -6.77 -7.90 -18.85
N SER A 21 -5.53 -8.24 -18.56
CA SER A 21 -5.11 -8.67 -17.24
C SER A 21 -3.95 -7.78 -16.82
N GLU A 22 -4.06 -7.18 -15.64
CA GLU A 22 -3.04 -6.31 -15.08
C GLU A 22 -2.26 -7.08 -14.04
N TYR A 23 -0.92 -7.05 -14.15
CA TYR A 23 -0.08 -7.68 -13.16
C TYR A 23 -0.09 -6.85 -11.88
N LYS A 24 -0.42 -7.50 -10.75
CA LYS A 24 -0.71 -6.86 -9.46
C LYS A 24 0.45 -6.03 -8.89
N ILE A 25 1.68 -6.30 -9.32
CA ILE A 25 2.90 -5.66 -8.77
C ILE A 25 3.50 -4.61 -9.73
N CYS A 26 3.41 -4.81 -11.05
CA CYS A 26 4.15 -3.98 -12.03
C CYS A 26 3.27 -2.97 -12.78
N ALA A 27 1.93 -2.99 -12.58
CA ALA A 27 0.99 -2.14 -13.33
C ALA A 27 1.11 -2.26 -14.87
N ILE A 28 1.75 -3.33 -15.37
CA ILE A 28 1.82 -3.63 -16.80
C ILE A 28 0.52 -4.33 -17.18
N LYS A 29 -0.23 -3.68 -18.06
CA LYS A 29 -1.46 -4.22 -18.65
C LYS A 29 -1.11 -5.13 -19.81
N ARG A 30 -1.50 -6.40 -19.73
CA ARG A 30 -1.37 -7.37 -20.82
C ARG A 30 -2.75 -7.66 -21.38
N ARG A 31 -2.86 -7.75 -22.71
CA ARG A 31 -4.09 -8.16 -23.38
C ARG A 31 -4.24 -9.68 -23.25
N GLN A 32 -5.38 -10.14 -22.74
CA GLN A 32 -5.78 -11.53 -22.66
C GLN A 32 -7.17 -11.66 -23.30
N GLY A 33 -7.22 -12.16 -24.54
CA GLY A 33 -8.50 -12.38 -25.23
C GLY A 33 -9.29 -13.55 -24.63
N ALA A 34 -10.62 -13.48 -24.67
CA ALA A 34 -11.49 -14.59 -24.32
C ALA A 34 -11.09 -15.89 -25.06
N GLY A 35 -10.95 -17.00 -24.32
CA GLY A 35 -10.56 -18.30 -24.87
C GLY A 35 -9.06 -18.50 -25.12
N THR A 36 -8.21 -17.51 -24.84
CA THR A 36 -6.75 -17.66 -24.91
C THR A 36 -6.19 -18.30 -23.63
N GLY A 37 -5.28 -19.26 -23.77
CA GLY A 37 -4.59 -19.90 -22.64
C GLY A 37 -3.72 -18.95 -21.82
N TYR A 38 -3.07 -19.47 -20.78
CA TYR A 38 -2.31 -18.66 -19.80
C TYR A 38 -0.84 -18.40 -20.19
N SER A 39 -0.41 -18.82 -21.38
CA SER A 39 1.00 -18.80 -21.80
C SER A 39 1.59 -17.39 -21.78
N ASN A 40 0.87 -16.39 -22.29
CA ASN A 40 1.30 -14.99 -22.32
C ASN A 40 1.57 -14.39 -20.92
N LEU A 41 0.78 -14.79 -19.92
CA LEU A 41 0.93 -14.35 -18.53
C LEU A 41 2.10 -15.09 -17.85
N LEU A 42 2.26 -16.39 -18.15
CA LEU A 42 3.38 -17.17 -17.65
C LEU A 42 4.72 -16.76 -18.27
N ASP A 43 4.73 -16.33 -19.53
CA ASP A 43 5.93 -15.80 -20.19
C ASP A 43 6.35 -14.47 -19.55
N HIS A 44 5.39 -13.59 -19.22
CA HIS A 44 5.69 -12.39 -18.45
C HIS A 44 6.29 -12.71 -17.08
N LEU A 45 5.72 -13.67 -16.36
CA LEU A 45 6.27 -14.13 -15.09
C LEU A 45 7.67 -14.70 -15.28
N ARG A 46 7.92 -15.51 -16.31
CA ARG A 46 9.23 -16.10 -16.57
C ARG A 46 10.30 -15.04 -16.89
N ASP A 47 9.95 -14.04 -17.68
CA ASP A 47 10.88 -13.00 -18.14
C ASP A 47 11.16 -11.93 -17.08
N LYS A 48 10.14 -11.53 -16.32
CA LYS A 48 10.23 -10.39 -15.37
C LYS A 48 10.25 -10.81 -13.91
N HIS A 49 9.83 -12.04 -13.60
CA HIS A 49 9.74 -12.60 -12.25
C HIS A 49 10.21 -14.06 -12.22
N PRO A 50 11.49 -14.37 -12.54
CA PRO A 50 11.97 -15.75 -12.72
C PRO A 50 11.68 -16.67 -11.54
N ASP A 51 11.62 -16.10 -10.34
CA ASP A 51 11.39 -16.80 -9.07
C ASP A 51 9.89 -17.07 -8.78
N TYR A 52 8.97 -16.72 -9.68
CA TYR A 52 7.52 -16.79 -9.42
C TYR A 52 7.04 -18.18 -8.99
N GLN A 53 7.66 -19.25 -9.51
CA GLN A 53 7.32 -20.63 -9.15
C GLN A 53 7.72 -20.94 -7.72
N LYS A 54 8.88 -20.44 -7.29
CA LYS A 54 9.35 -20.58 -5.92
C LYS A 54 8.46 -19.75 -4.99
N THR A 55 8.15 -18.49 -5.33
CA THR A 55 7.19 -17.66 -4.58
C THR A 55 5.84 -18.35 -4.40
N TYR A 56 5.31 -18.95 -5.46
CA TYR A 56 4.03 -19.67 -5.42
C TYR A 56 4.11 -20.98 -4.62
N SER A 57 5.23 -21.69 -4.70
CA SER A 57 5.44 -22.95 -3.99
C SER A 57 5.71 -22.73 -2.51
N ASP A 58 6.49 -21.71 -2.15
CA ASP A 58 6.75 -21.29 -0.76
C ASP A 58 5.44 -20.81 -0.10
N TYR A 59 4.62 -20.05 -0.84
CA TYR A 59 3.27 -19.66 -0.42
C TYR A 59 2.38 -20.88 -0.12
N ASN A 60 2.43 -21.93 -0.93
CA ASN A 60 1.63 -23.14 -0.71
C ASN A 60 2.22 -24.09 0.35
N ALA A 61 3.55 -24.13 0.51
CA ALA A 61 4.24 -25.07 1.39
C ALA A 61 4.31 -24.60 2.86
N GLN A 62 4.21 -23.29 3.12
CA GLN A 62 4.37 -22.72 4.47
C GLN A 62 3.09 -22.71 5.34
N SER A 63 1.95 -23.25 4.88
CA SER A 63 0.67 -22.93 5.54
C SER A 63 -0.36 -24.06 5.67
N PRO A 64 -0.14 -25.07 6.54
CA PRO A 64 -1.23 -25.72 7.26
C PRO A 64 -1.50 -24.91 8.55
N GLY A 65 -2.18 -23.77 8.46
CA GLY A 65 -2.81 -23.12 9.63
C GLY A 65 -2.48 -21.66 9.96
N SER A 66 -1.74 -20.92 9.14
CA SER A 66 -1.48 -19.49 9.42
C SER A 66 -2.64 -18.57 9.03
N PHE A 67 -2.72 -17.41 9.72
CA PHE A 67 -3.69 -16.32 9.53
C PHE A 67 -3.83 -15.83 8.07
N GLU A 68 -2.88 -16.16 7.19
CA GLU A 68 -2.88 -15.79 5.77
C GLU A 68 -3.91 -16.55 4.92
N ARG A 69 -4.53 -17.60 5.46
CA ARG A 69 -5.64 -18.32 4.79
C ARG A 69 -6.93 -17.51 4.71
N TYR A 70 -7.06 -16.44 5.49
CA TYR A 70 -8.17 -15.47 5.39
C TYR A 70 -7.92 -14.43 4.29
N GLY A 71 -7.36 -14.87 3.17
CA GLY A 71 -7.38 -14.12 1.92
C GLY A 71 -8.84 -13.90 1.50
N PHE A 72 -9.11 -12.68 1.05
CA PHE A 72 -10.40 -12.16 0.59
C PHE A 72 -11.41 -11.82 1.69
N LEU A 73 -11.74 -10.52 1.80
CA LEU A 73 -13.13 -10.16 2.08
C LEU A 73 -13.92 -10.58 0.85
N ASP A 74 -14.53 -11.76 0.93
CA ASP A 74 -15.42 -12.31 -0.10
C ASP A 74 -16.36 -11.21 -0.61
N ALA A 75 -16.57 -11.14 -1.92
CA ALA A 75 -17.46 -10.16 -2.53
C ALA A 75 -18.84 -10.21 -1.86
N HIS A 76 -19.31 -11.41 -1.53
CA HIS A 76 -20.53 -11.60 -0.76
C HIS A 76 -20.45 -10.96 0.63
N ALA A 77 -19.37 -11.16 1.39
CA ALA A 77 -19.19 -10.54 2.71
C ALA A 77 -19.22 -9.00 2.64
N ARG A 78 -18.62 -8.40 1.59
CA ARG A 78 -18.70 -6.95 1.35
C ARG A 78 -20.12 -6.50 1.03
N GLN A 79 -20.85 -7.21 0.18
CA GLN A 79 -22.25 -6.90 -0.13
C GLN A 79 -23.13 -6.95 1.12
N ILE A 80 -22.99 -8.00 1.93
CA ILE A 80 -23.70 -8.13 3.20
C ILE A 80 -23.37 -6.97 4.14
N PHE A 81 -22.10 -6.58 4.28
CA PHE A 81 -21.70 -5.45 5.11
C PHE A 81 -22.31 -4.13 4.63
N GLN A 82 -22.35 -3.87 3.32
CA GLN A 82 -22.99 -2.66 2.78
C GLN A 82 -24.49 -2.63 3.08
N TRP A 83 -25.18 -3.78 2.95
CA TRP A 83 -26.57 -3.90 3.36
C TRP A 83 -26.77 -3.63 4.86
N MET A 84 -25.91 -4.18 5.73
CA MET A 84 -25.96 -3.91 7.17
C MET A 84 -25.78 -2.43 7.46
N ARG A 85 -24.76 -1.82 6.84
CA ARG A 85 -24.46 -0.40 7.00
C ARG A 85 -25.66 0.45 6.57
N TRP A 86 -26.31 0.11 5.47
CA TRP A 86 -27.51 0.81 5.01
C TRP A 86 -28.63 0.74 6.05
N VAL A 87 -28.96 -0.47 6.51
CA VAL A 87 -30.04 -0.68 7.47
C VAL A 87 -29.75 0.00 8.82
N VAL A 88 -28.56 -0.22 9.38
CA VAL A 88 -28.19 0.30 10.70
C VAL A 88 -27.99 1.81 10.69
N MET A 89 -27.22 2.35 9.73
CA MET A 89 -26.89 3.78 9.73
C MET A 89 -28.06 4.69 9.37
N ARG A 90 -29.05 4.17 8.63
CA ARG A 90 -30.28 4.90 8.30
C ARG A 90 -31.47 4.49 9.16
N ASN A 91 -31.27 3.59 10.12
CA ASN A 91 -32.32 3.07 11.00
C ASN A 91 -33.54 2.53 10.22
N HIS A 92 -33.30 1.80 9.13
CA HIS A 92 -34.36 1.15 8.36
C HIS A 92 -34.78 -0.19 9.00
N VAL A 93 -35.99 -0.65 8.67
CA VAL A 93 -36.44 -2.00 9.02
C VAL A 93 -35.69 -3.06 8.20
N LEU A 94 -35.47 -4.25 8.77
CA LEU A 94 -34.79 -5.35 8.07
C LEU A 94 -35.51 -5.82 6.79
N ALA A 95 -36.82 -5.58 6.68
CA ALA A 95 -37.59 -5.89 5.48
C ALA A 95 -37.18 -5.03 4.26
N GLU A 96 -36.51 -3.90 4.49
CA GLU A 96 -36.12 -2.94 3.46
C GLU A 96 -35.20 -3.55 2.39
N VAL A 97 -34.32 -4.48 2.77
CA VAL A 97 -33.45 -5.18 1.81
C VAL A 97 -34.22 -6.11 0.87
N GLY A 98 -35.46 -6.44 1.22
CA GLY A 98 -36.41 -7.18 0.40
C GLY A 98 -37.31 -6.29 -0.47
N ASN A 99 -37.33 -4.97 -0.25
CA ASN A 99 -38.23 -4.06 -0.93
C ASN A 99 -37.90 -3.99 -2.44
N PRO A 100 -38.88 -4.18 -3.35
CA PRO A 100 -38.64 -4.16 -4.79
C PRO A 100 -38.01 -2.86 -5.30
N LEU A 101 -38.50 -1.71 -4.85
CA LEU A 101 -37.99 -0.40 -5.27
C LEU A 101 -36.57 -0.17 -4.76
N THR A 102 -36.29 -0.57 -3.52
CA THR A 102 -34.95 -0.46 -2.94
C THR A 102 -33.94 -1.33 -3.66
N ARG A 103 -34.35 -2.54 -4.08
CA ARG A 103 -33.52 -3.42 -4.90
C ARG A 103 -33.24 -2.83 -6.27
N GLU A 104 -34.25 -2.27 -6.93
CA GLU A 104 -34.11 -1.60 -8.23
C GLU A 104 -33.17 -0.40 -8.17
N MET A 105 -33.25 0.40 -7.10
CA MET A 105 -32.40 1.58 -6.93
C MET A 105 -30.99 1.26 -6.40
N SER A 106 -30.80 0.12 -5.73
CA SER A 106 -29.51 -0.24 -5.15
C SER A 106 -28.55 -0.83 -6.18
N ARG A 107 -27.25 -0.59 -6.01
CA ARG A 107 -26.18 -1.30 -6.74
C ARG A 107 -25.74 -2.58 -6.05
N LEU A 108 -26.45 -3.00 -5.00
CA LEU A 108 -26.06 -4.12 -4.14
C LEU A 108 -26.76 -5.39 -4.63
N ASP A 109 -26.05 -6.52 -4.56
CA ASP A 109 -26.65 -7.81 -4.93
C ASP A 109 -27.82 -8.14 -3.97
N PRO A 110 -28.94 -8.68 -4.48
CA PRO A 110 -30.11 -8.95 -3.65
C PRO A 110 -29.80 -9.86 -2.46
N VAL A 111 -30.24 -9.45 -1.27
CA VAL A 111 -30.15 -10.25 -0.04
C VAL A 111 -31.54 -10.42 0.57
N SER A 112 -31.75 -11.53 1.30
CA SER A 112 -32.96 -11.70 2.11
C SER A 112 -32.76 -11.12 3.52
N SER A 113 -33.84 -10.64 4.14
CA SER A 113 -33.81 -10.20 5.55
C SER A 113 -33.32 -11.29 6.49
N LYS A 114 -33.65 -12.56 6.20
CA LYS A 114 -33.20 -13.73 6.97
C LYS A 114 -31.68 -13.92 6.88
N THR A 115 -31.12 -13.77 5.68
CA THR A 115 -29.66 -13.82 5.47
C THR A 115 -28.99 -12.66 6.20
N LEU A 116 -29.48 -11.44 6.03
CA LEU A 116 -28.90 -10.27 6.68
C LEU A 116 -28.90 -10.41 8.21
N LEU A 117 -30.02 -10.85 8.78
CA LEU A 117 -30.17 -11.11 10.21
C LEU A 117 -29.18 -12.19 10.71
N LYS A 118 -28.98 -13.27 9.95
CA LYS A 118 -27.98 -14.30 10.27
C LYS A 118 -26.57 -13.72 10.43
N TYR A 119 -26.19 -12.76 9.58
CA TYR A 119 -24.88 -12.12 9.69
C TYR A 119 -24.83 -11.06 10.79
N MET A 120 -25.94 -10.36 11.07
CA MET A 120 -26.02 -9.40 12.18
C MET A 120 -25.93 -10.08 13.54
N ASN A 121 -26.44 -11.31 13.67
CA ASN A 121 -26.34 -12.14 14.87
C ASN A 121 -24.99 -12.87 15.01
N LYS A 122 -23.92 -12.37 14.37
CA LYS A 122 -22.57 -12.90 14.60
C LYS A 122 -22.04 -12.37 15.93
N GLU A 123 -21.49 -13.26 16.73
CA GLU A 123 -20.88 -12.91 18.00
C GLU A 123 -19.41 -12.51 17.86
N VAL A 124 -18.89 -11.78 18.85
CA VAL A 124 -17.47 -11.41 18.95
C VAL A 124 -16.56 -12.65 18.92
N SER A 125 -17.03 -13.77 19.46
CA SER A 125 -16.35 -15.08 19.43
C SER A 125 -16.04 -15.59 18.00
N MET A 126 -16.77 -15.10 16.99
CA MET A 126 -16.55 -15.44 15.59
C MET A 126 -15.49 -14.56 14.91
N ILE A 127 -15.06 -13.47 15.55
CA ILE A 127 -14.01 -12.59 15.03
C ILE A 127 -12.68 -13.28 15.24
N LYS A 128 -11.94 -13.49 14.13
CA LYS A 128 -10.64 -14.19 14.16
C LYS A 128 -9.48 -13.24 14.43
N TYR A 129 -9.56 -12.04 13.88
CA TYR A 129 -8.58 -10.98 14.06
C TYR A 129 -9.22 -9.64 13.70
N LEU A 130 -8.59 -8.57 14.18
CA LEU A 130 -8.85 -7.21 13.74
C LEU A 130 -7.73 -6.75 12.80
N VAL A 131 -8.04 -5.88 11.87
CA VAL A 131 -7.05 -5.20 11.04
C VAL A 131 -7.19 -3.71 11.30
N GLY A 132 -6.12 -3.07 11.73
CA GLY A 132 -6.16 -1.65 12.09
C GLY A 132 -4.77 -1.08 12.33
N ASP A 133 -4.69 0.23 12.52
CA ASP A 133 -3.47 0.80 13.06
C ASP A 133 -3.26 0.36 14.52
N ASN A 134 -2.01 0.38 14.97
CA ASN A 134 -1.67 0.10 16.36
C ASN A 134 -1.92 1.36 17.21
N CYS A 135 -3.03 2.09 17.04
CA CYS A 135 -3.39 3.15 17.97
C CYS A 135 -3.82 2.54 19.32
N SER A 136 -3.76 3.32 20.39
CA SER A 136 -4.14 2.86 21.74
C SER A 136 -5.58 2.32 21.79
N THR A 137 -6.50 2.95 21.05
CA THR A 137 -7.89 2.53 20.95
C THR A 137 -8.03 1.16 20.31
N ASN A 138 -7.44 0.93 19.14
CA ASN A 138 -7.53 -0.34 18.43
C ASN A 138 -6.85 -1.48 19.22
N ARG A 139 -5.72 -1.19 19.88
CA ARG A 139 -5.10 -2.14 20.81
C ARG A 139 -6.04 -2.48 21.97
N SER A 140 -6.64 -1.47 22.61
CA SER A 140 -7.56 -1.68 23.72
C SER A 140 -8.78 -2.51 23.31
N ILE A 141 -9.34 -2.25 22.13
CA ILE A 141 -10.46 -3.01 21.57
C ILE A 141 -10.04 -4.47 21.34
N ALA A 142 -8.89 -4.71 20.70
CA ALA A 142 -8.36 -6.05 20.46
C ALA A 142 -8.16 -6.84 21.77
N THR A 143 -7.51 -6.22 22.77
CA THR A 143 -7.29 -6.80 24.09
C THR A 143 -8.61 -7.13 24.79
N LYS A 144 -9.57 -6.19 24.82
CA LYS A 144 -10.88 -6.41 25.46
C LYS A 144 -11.69 -7.51 24.78
N MET A 145 -11.52 -7.69 23.47
CA MET A 145 -12.18 -8.77 22.72
C MET A 145 -11.38 -10.08 22.71
N GLY A 146 -10.21 -10.15 23.36
CA GLY A 146 -9.33 -11.32 23.32
C GLY A 146 -8.94 -11.74 21.89
N THR A 147 -8.88 -10.79 20.97
CA THR A 147 -8.75 -11.03 19.52
C THR A 147 -7.43 -10.45 19.00
N PRO A 148 -6.65 -11.18 18.19
CA PRO A 148 -5.42 -10.66 17.60
C PRO A 148 -5.61 -9.39 16.76
N LEU A 149 -4.68 -8.44 16.83
CA LEU A 149 -4.67 -7.23 16.00
C LEU A 149 -3.55 -7.30 14.95
N VAL A 150 -3.93 -7.30 13.68
CA VAL A 150 -3.03 -7.16 12.55
C VAL A 150 -2.76 -5.67 12.31
N GLY A 151 -1.53 -5.26 12.58
CA GLY A 151 -1.11 -3.87 12.44
C GLY A 151 -1.06 -3.37 11.00
N CYS A 152 -1.37 -2.09 10.82
CA CYS A 152 -1.37 -1.38 9.55
C CYS A 152 -0.06 -1.57 8.77
N ALA A 153 -0.16 -2.18 7.58
CA ALA A 153 0.98 -2.43 6.69
C ALA A 153 1.69 -1.14 6.28
N SER A 154 0.94 -0.09 5.93
CA SER A 154 1.49 1.23 5.57
C SER A 154 2.29 1.86 6.71
N ARG A 155 1.85 1.68 7.97
CA ARG A 155 2.59 2.17 9.14
C ARG A 155 3.89 1.41 9.35
N ARG A 156 3.85 0.07 9.25
CA ARG A 156 5.04 -0.78 9.35
C ARG A 156 6.06 -0.44 8.25
N PHE A 157 5.59 -0.29 7.02
CA PHE A 157 6.40 0.12 5.90
C PHE A 157 7.03 1.51 6.13
N ASN A 158 6.23 2.49 6.60
CA ASN A 158 6.74 3.82 6.92
C ASN A 158 7.88 3.79 7.94
N LEU A 159 7.76 2.99 9.01
CA LEU A 159 8.81 2.84 10.02
C LEU A 159 10.09 2.23 9.43
N ALA A 160 9.95 1.24 8.55
CA ALA A 160 11.10 0.61 7.91
C ALA A 160 11.85 1.60 6.98
N VAL A 161 11.11 2.38 6.17
CA VAL A 161 11.72 3.42 5.33
C VAL A 161 12.38 4.52 6.16
N GLN A 162 11.78 4.92 7.29
CA GLN A 162 12.40 5.88 8.20
C GLN A 162 13.76 5.39 8.72
N ARG A 163 13.91 4.10 9.04
CA ARG A 163 15.20 3.51 9.42
C ARG A 163 16.23 3.50 8.30
N ILE A 164 15.81 3.43 7.05
CA ILE A 164 16.72 3.56 5.91
C ILE A 164 17.21 5.00 5.79
N LEU A 165 16.31 5.97 5.98
CA LEU A 165 16.62 7.39 5.87
C LEU A 165 17.60 7.90 6.94
N THR A 166 17.70 7.26 8.11
CA THR A 166 18.71 7.65 9.12
C THR A 166 20.14 7.53 8.61
N ASN A 167 20.41 6.62 7.66
CA ASN A 167 21.72 6.49 7.02
C ASN A 167 22.07 7.66 6.08
N HIS A 168 21.08 8.51 5.78
CA HIS A 168 21.19 9.63 4.85
C HIS A 168 20.92 10.98 5.50
N GLU A 169 20.86 11.07 6.83
CA GLU A 169 20.48 12.27 7.58
C GLU A 169 21.26 13.51 7.15
N SER A 170 22.61 13.42 7.09
CA SER A 170 23.46 14.54 6.64
C SER A 170 23.13 15.04 5.22
N LEU A 171 22.70 14.16 4.32
CA LEU A 171 22.33 14.52 2.94
C LEU A 171 20.95 15.18 2.91
N LEU A 172 20.03 14.70 3.73
CA LEU A 172 18.68 15.25 3.86
C LEU A 172 18.70 16.63 4.52
N ASP A 173 19.55 16.82 5.53
CA ASP A 173 19.75 18.10 6.20
C ASP A 173 20.33 19.16 5.25
N GLU A 174 21.25 18.78 4.36
CA GLU A 174 21.83 19.67 3.36
C GLU A 174 20.74 20.20 2.40
N ASP A 175 19.91 19.32 1.84
CA ASP A 175 18.79 19.75 0.98
C ASP A 175 17.73 20.53 1.79
N ASN A 176 17.40 20.10 3.01
CA ASN A 176 16.44 20.79 3.87
C ASN A 176 16.90 22.21 4.22
N ASN A 177 18.19 22.41 4.49
CA ASN A 177 18.77 23.74 4.72
C ASN A 177 18.66 24.61 3.46
N LEU A 178 18.96 24.06 2.28
CA LEU A 178 18.71 24.75 1.00
C LEU A 178 17.24 25.16 0.86
N LYS A 179 16.28 24.31 1.25
CA LYS A 179 14.85 24.67 1.22
C LYS A 179 14.52 25.83 2.13
N VAL A 180 15.13 25.90 3.31
CA VAL A 180 14.96 27.02 4.24
C VAL A 180 15.49 28.30 3.60
N GLN A 181 16.69 28.26 3.03
CA GLN A 181 17.30 29.42 2.38
C GLN A 181 16.48 29.95 1.20
N LEU A 182 15.96 29.04 0.35
CA LEU A 182 15.12 29.38 -0.79
C LEU A 182 13.73 29.93 -0.39
N ARG A 183 13.32 29.78 0.87
CA ARG A 183 12.05 30.33 1.40
C ARG A 183 12.18 31.73 1.97
N HIS A 184 13.40 32.26 2.17
CA HIS A 184 13.57 33.66 2.53
C HIS A 184 12.97 34.56 1.45
N HIS A 185 12.31 35.65 1.86
CA HIS A 185 11.51 36.50 0.99
C HIS A 185 12.24 36.90 -0.32
N ASN A 186 13.47 37.41 -0.19
CA ASN A 186 14.25 37.89 -1.34
C ASN A 186 14.68 36.72 -2.25
N ASN A 187 15.12 35.61 -1.68
CA ASN A 187 15.53 34.41 -2.43
C ASN A 187 14.33 33.75 -3.13
N SER A 188 13.16 33.74 -2.49
CA SER A 188 11.93 33.20 -3.07
C SER A 188 11.44 34.04 -4.24
N ALA A 189 11.55 35.38 -4.14
CA ALA A 189 11.22 36.29 -5.23
C ALA A 189 12.18 36.10 -6.41
N GLU A 190 13.48 35.91 -6.13
CA GLU A 190 14.48 35.65 -7.17
C GLU A 190 14.26 34.28 -7.84
N LEU A 191 13.98 33.24 -7.06
CA LEU A 191 13.68 31.90 -7.57
C LEU A 191 12.46 31.89 -8.52
N ALA A 192 11.44 32.69 -8.20
CA ALA A 192 10.23 32.81 -9.01
C ALA A 192 10.50 33.33 -10.43
N LYS A 193 11.60 34.06 -10.66
CA LYS A 193 12.02 34.51 -11.99
C LYS A 193 12.48 33.36 -12.89
N TYR A 194 12.95 32.26 -12.31
CA TYR A 194 13.54 31.14 -13.04
C TYR A 194 12.67 29.87 -13.02
N THR A 195 11.73 29.75 -12.08
CA THR A 195 10.82 28.61 -12.02
C THR A 195 9.52 28.97 -11.30
N PRO A 196 8.35 28.46 -11.75
CA PRO A 196 7.10 28.60 -11.00
C PRO A 196 7.04 27.68 -9.76
N LEU A 197 8.01 26.79 -9.57
CA LEU A 197 7.99 25.78 -8.53
C LEU A 197 8.50 26.34 -7.19
N ARG A 198 7.73 26.13 -6.12
CA ARG A 198 8.14 26.49 -4.76
C ARG A 198 8.93 25.36 -4.06
N PRO A 199 9.88 25.69 -3.16
CA PRO A 199 10.59 24.70 -2.34
C PRO A 199 9.63 23.96 -1.38
N VAL A 200 9.75 22.64 -1.31
CA VAL A 200 9.00 21.77 -0.37
C VAL A 200 9.97 21.38 0.75
N LYS A 201 9.57 21.57 2.01
CA LYS A 201 10.32 21.14 3.20
C LYS A 201 9.82 19.76 3.63
N MET A 202 10.69 18.91 4.16
CA MET A 202 10.26 17.68 4.82
C MET A 202 9.50 17.99 6.11
N ASN A 203 8.47 17.19 6.40
CA ASN A 203 7.73 17.18 7.67
C ASN A 203 8.17 15.99 8.51
N VAL A 204 8.06 16.08 9.83
CA VAL A 204 8.62 15.07 10.76
C VAL A 204 7.99 13.67 10.62
N THR A 205 6.72 13.56 10.20
CA THR A 205 5.92 12.37 10.51
C THR A 205 5.54 11.42 9.37
N PRO A 206 5.73 11.73 8.08
CA PRO A 206 5.83 10.68 7.06
C PRO A 206 7.02 10.84 6.11
N TRP A 207 7.69 9.71 5.83
CA TRP A 207 8.84 9.65 4.92
C TRP A 207 8.49 10.11 3.49
N SER A 208 7.20 10.07 3.10
CA SER A 208 6.73 10.60 1.81
C SER A 208 7.07 12.08 1.62
N SER A 209 7.13 12.87 2.70
CA SER A 209 7.55 14.27 2.62
C SER A 209 9.03 14.43 2.26
N VAL A 210 9.88 13.48 2.66
CA VAL A 210 11.29 13.41 2.24
C VAL A 210 11.37 13.10 0.74
N TYR A 211 10.57 12.14 0.27
CA TYR A 211 10.47 11.84 -1.16
C TYR A 211 10.02 13.08 -1.97
N ASP A 212 8.98 13.78 -1.54
CA ASP A 212 8.48 14.99 -2.21
C ASP A 212 9.51 16.14 -2.18
N MET A 213 10.25 16.27 -1.08
CA MET A 213 11.33 17.25 -0.93
C MET A 213 12.45 16.99 -1.95
N LEU A 214 12.94 15.75 -2.04
CA LEU A 214 13.99 15.37 -2.99
C LEU A 214 13.50 15.44 -4.44
N ALA A 215 12.25 15.03 -4.72
CA ALA A 215 11.63 15.21 -6.04
C ALA A 215 11.60 16.69 -6.44
N ARG A 216 11.25 17.57 -5.49
CA ARG A 216 11.24 19.02 -5.71
C ARG A 216 12.65 19.56 -5.92
N TYR A 217 13.63 19.12 -5.13
CA TYR A 217 15.04 19.50 -5.27
C TYR A 217 15.53 19.29 -6.70
N LEU A 218 15.37 18.09 -7.24
CA LEU A 218 15.86 17.73 -8.58
C LEU A 218 15.28 18.63 -9.67
N ARG A 219 14.02 19.10 -9.50
CA ARG A 219 13.37 20.03 -10.43
C ARG A 219 13.82 21.48 -10.28
N ILE A 220 14.11 21.94 -9.06
CA ILE A 220 14.45 23.35 -8.79
C ILE A 220 15.95 23.64 -8.82
N ARG A 221 16.81 22.61 -8.77
CA ARG A 221 18.27 22.74 -8.63
C ARG A 221 18.89 23.73 -9.62
N TYR A 222 18.52 23.65 -10.90
CA TYR A 222 19.09 24.52 -11.93
C TYR A 222 18.70 25.99 -11.71
N ALA A 223 17.47 26.25 -11.29
CA ALA A 223 17.03 27.60 -10.93
C ALA A 223 17.72 28.11 -9.66
N ALA A 224 17.88 27.26 -8.64
CA ALA A 224 18.57 27.61 -7.40
C ALA A 224 20.04 28.02 -7.64
N LYS A 225 20.74 27.37 -8.58
CA LYS A 225 22.11 27.74 -8.98
C LYS A 225 22.25 29.15 -9.57
N LYS A 226 21.17 29.76 -10.06
CA LYS A 226 21.20 31.12 -10.63
C LYS A 226 21.13 32.21 -9.55
N ILE A 227 20.87 31.83 -8.30
CA ILE A 227 20.70 32.74 -7.19
C ILE A 227 22.02 32.76 -6.41
N ALA A 228 22.81 33.83 -6.56
CA ALA A 228 24.11 33.95 -5.90
C ALA A 228 24.02 33.79 -4.37
N ALA A 229 22.96 34.32 -3.75
CA ALA A 229 22.76 34.27 -2.29
C ALA A 229 22.56 32.85 -1.72
N VAL A 230 22.24 31.85 -2.55
CA VAL A 230 22.04 30.46 -2.09
C VAL A 230 22.99 29.47 -2.76
N GLU A 231 23.93 29.94 -3.57
CA GLU A 231 24.83 29.11 -4.36
C GLU A 231 25.63 28.13 -3.49
N ASP A 232 26.16 28.62 -2.37
CA ASP A 232 26.93 27.81 -1.39
C ASP A 232 26.10 26.72 -0.72
N TYR A 233 24.77 26.89 -0.67
CA TYR A 233 23.84 25.92 -0.11
C TYR A 233 23.40 24.85 -1.13
N VAL A 234 23.67 25.05 -2.43
CA VAL A 234 23.28 24.07 -3.45
C VAL A 234 24.23 22.87 -3.40
N PRO A 235 23.73 21.63 -3.19
CA PRO A 235 24.58 20.46 -3.13
C PRO A 235 25.48 20.31 -4.35
N ARG A 236 26.79 20.16 -4.08
CA ARG A 236 27.85 19.99 -5.10
C ARG A 236 27.65 18.71 -5.91
N ALA A 237 28.39 18.57 -7.00
CA ALA A 237 28.22 17.46 -7.94
C ALA A 237 28.29 16.04 -7.32
N ALA A 238 29.11 15.84 -6.28
CA ALA A 238 29.17 14.56 -5.58
C ALA A 238 27.90 14.30 -4.73
N ARG A 239 27.49 15.27 -3.92
CA ARG A 239 26.26 15.20 -3.10
C ARG A 239 25.00 15.09 -3.95
N HIS A 240 24.94 15.84 -5.05
CA HIS A 240 23.85 15.76 -6.02
C HIS A 240 23.66 14.34 -6.56
N ARG A 241 24.75 13.66 -6.95
CA ARG A 241 24.70 12.26 -7.39
C ARG A 241 24.22 11.31 -6.29
N GLN A 242 24.58 11.56 -5.04
CA GLN A 242 24.05 10.82 -3.89
C GLN A 242 22.53 11.04 -3.73
N ILE A 243 22.04 12.28 -3.90
CA ILE A 243 20.60 12.59 -3.87
C ILE A 243 19.87 11.91 -5.01
N GLU A 244 20.40 11.91 -6.24
CA GLU A 244 19.78 11.23 -7.38
C GLU A 244 19.66 9.73 -7.17
N LYS A 245 20.72 9.11 -6.60
CA LYS A 245 20.70 7.69 -6.24
C LYS A 245 19.64 7.41 -5.18
N LEU A 246 19.65 8.14 -4.07
CA LEU A 246 18.66 8.00 -3.01
C LEU A 246 17.24 8.23 -3.53
N PHE A 247 17.01 9.23 -4.36
CA PHE A 247 15.70 9.49 -4.95
C PHE A 247 15.20 8.33 -5.80
N THR A 248 16.09 7.70 -6.57
CA THR A 248 15.77 6.53 -7.39
C THR A 248 15.36 5.34 -6.51
N ASP A 249 16.10 5.12 -5.43
CA ASP A 249 15.81 4.08 -4.45
C ASP A 249 14.45 4.31 -3.76
N LEU A 250 14.20 5.55 -3.29
CA LEU A 250 12.94 5.93 -2.64
C LEU A 250 11.75 5.89 -3.59
N LYS A 251 11.94 6.04 -4.91
CA LYS A 251 10.87 5.95 -5.90
C LYS A 251 10.23 4.56 -5.93
N VAL A 252 11.03 3.51 -5.78
CA VAL A 252 10.54 2.13 -5.66
C VAL A 252 9.69 1.99 -4.40
N LEU A 253 10.20 2.45 -3.26
CA LEU A 253 9.48 2.41 -1.98
C LEU A 253 8.19 3.25 -2.02
N HIS A 254 8.18 4.33 -2.79
CA HIS A 254 7.03 5.23 -2.89
C HIS A 254 5.91 4.55 -3.66
N SER A 255 6.27 3.84 -4.74
CA SER A 255 5.31 3.02 -5.49
C SER A 255 4.65 1.96 -4.60
N VAL A 256 5.41 1.32 -3.70
CA VAL A 256 4.87 0.36 -2.73
C VAL A 256 3.91 1.03 -1.75
N THR A 257 4.25 2.22 -1.23
CA THR A 257 3.34 2.96 -0.33
C THR A 257 2.03 3.34 -1.00
N VAL A 258 2.08 3.84 -2.24
CA VAL A 258 0.87 4.12 -3.02
C VAL A 258 0.07 2.84 -3.26
N ALA A 259 0.75 1.72 -3.54
CA ALA A 259 0.10 0.43 -3.70
C ALA A 259 -0.61 -0.02 -2.42
N LEU A 260 0.02 0.08 -1.25
CA LEU A 260 -0.56 -0.30 0.04
C LEU A 260 -1.80 0.51 0.44
N GLN A 261 -1.94 1.74 -0.07
CA GLN A 261 -3.01 2.66 0.33
C GLN A 261 -4.33 2.47 -0.42
N SER A 262 -4.41 1.58 -1.41
CA SER A 262 -5.67 1.38 -2.11
C SER A 262 -6.63 0.45 -1.39
N ASP A 263 -7.88 0.84 -1.47
CA ASP A 263 -9.11 0.21 -1.00
C ASP A 263 -9.36 -1.23 -1.46
N LYS A 264 -8.72 -1.68 -2.55
CA LYS A 264 -8.91 -3.04 -3.11
C LYS A 264 -7.85 -4.04 -2.68
N ARG A 265 -6.88 -3.65 -1.83
CA ARG A 265 -5.73 -4.50 -1.49
C ARG A 265 -6.07 -5.57 -0.47
N THR A 266 -5.57 -6.77 -0.72
CA THR A 266 -5.67 -7.91 0.19
C THR A 266 -4.39 -8.07 1.02
N LEU A 267 -4.45 -8.86 2.09
CA LEU A 267 -3.26 -9.20 2.87
C LEU A 267 -2.23 -9.99 2.05
N ALA A 268 -2.66 -10.77 1.06
CA ALA A 268 -1.77 -11.44 0.13
C ALA A 268 -1.03 -10.43 -0.77
N ASP A 269 -1.74 -9.42 -1.29
CA ASP A 269 -1.12 -8.35 -2.08
C ASP A 269 -0.10 -7.56 -1.24
N VAL A 270 -0.40 -7.31 0.05
CA VAL A 270 0.54 -6.68 0.98
C VAL A 270 1.83 -7.49 1.12
N ARG A 271 1.71 -8.82 1.26
CA ARG A 271 2.88 -9.71 1.38
C ARG A 271 3.73 -9.65 0.12
N VAL A 272 3.10 -9.80 -1.03
CA VAL A 272 3.74 -9.72 -2.34
C VAL A 272 4.43 -8.36 -2.55
N LEU A 273 3.80 -7.26 -2.13
CA LEU A 273 4.40 -5.93 -2.17
C LEU A 273 5.64 -5.83 -1.28
N PHE A 274 5.62 -6.43 -0.08
CA PHE A 274 6.78 -6.44 0.79
C PHE A 274 7.91 -7.33 0.25
N ASP A 275 7.60 -8.50 -0.30
CA ASP A 275 8.59 -9.39 -0.93
C ASP A 275 9.19 -8.77 -2.21
N SER A 276 8.48 -7.84 -2.86
CA SER A 276 8.98 -7.09 -4.01
C SER A 276 10.03 -6.03 -3.66
N VAL A 277 10.16 -5.68 -2.38
CA VAL A 277 11.19 -4.74 -1.92
C VAL A 277 12.54 -5.46 -1.98
N PRO A 278 13.54 -4.93 -2.72
CA PRO A 278 14.82 -5.60 -2.85
C PRO A 278 15.47 -5.94 -1.50
N GLY A 279 15.94 -7.17 -1.32
CA GLY A 279 16.47 -7.66 -0.03
C GLY A 279 17.73 -6.95 0.49
N HIS A 280 18.36 -6.07 -0.30
CA HIS A 280 19.44 -5.20 0.20
C HIS A 280 18.92 -4.09 1.12
N TRP A 281 17.63 -3.75 1.01
CA TRP A 281 16.92 -3.05 2.07
C TRP A 281 16.64 -4.11 3.12
N GLN A 282 17.49 -4.20 4.15
CA GLN A 282 17.25 -5.02 5.33
C GLN A 282 16.00 -4.48 6.06
N LEU A 283 14.83 -4.73 5.49
CA LEU A 283 13.58 -4.53 6.19
C LEU A 283 13.63 -5.52 7.37
N PRO A 284 13.43 -5.04 8.62
CA PRO A 284 13.31 -5.96 9.73
C PRO A 284 12.27 -7.01 9.35
N ALA A 285 12.61 -8.29 9.61
CA ALA A 285 11.72 -9.41 9.32
C ALA A 285 10.30 -9.02 9.74
N ILE A 286 9.33 -9.29 8.86
CA ILE A 286 7.91 -9.09 9.13
C ILE A 286 7.55 -10.14 10.18
N ASP A 287 7.91 -9.87 11.43
CA ASP A 287 7.67 -10.80 12.50
C ASP A 287 6.21 -10.64 12.90
N LEU A 288 5.39 -11.57 12.39
CA LEU A 288 4.00 -11.71 12.80
C LEU A 288 3.90 -12.13 14.29
N GLN A 289 5.03 -12.45 14.93
CA GLN A 289 5.11 -12.82 16.34
C GLN A 289 5.00 -11.62 17.30
N ASP A 290 5.32 -10.39 16.87
CA ASP A 290 5.13 -9.19 17.70
C ASP A 290 3.64 -8.85 17.96
N CYS A 291 2.71 -9.56 17.32
CA CYS A 291 1.26 -9.42 17.53
C CYS A 291 0.68 -10.47 18.49
N ALA A 292 1.49 -11.42 18.96
CA ALA A 292 1.10 -12.41 19.95
C ALA A 292 1.82 -12.09 21.27
N HIS A 293 1.21 -11.24 22.10
CA HIS A 293 1.50 -11.33 23.53
C HIS A 293 0.77 -12.56 24.08
N PRO A 294 1.47 -13.55 24.64
CA PRO A 294 0.86 -14.53 25.51
C PRO A 294 0.72 -13.91 26.92
N GLY A 295 -0.51 -13.84 27.43
CA GLY A 295 -0.85 -13.37 28.79
C GLY A 295 -1.30 -11.91 28.79
N VAL A 296 -2.50 -11.57 29.28
CA VAL A 296 -3.29 -12.10 30.42
C VAL A 296 -4.74 -12.30 30.01
#